data_AF-A0A7Y5RDT7-F1
#
_entry.id   AF-A0A7Y5RDT7-F1
#
_cell.length_a   1.000
_cell.length_b   1.000
_cell.length_c   1.000
_cell.angle_alpha   90.00
_cell.angle_beta   90.00
_cell.angle_gamma   90.00
#
_symmetry.space_group_name_H-M   'P 1'
#
loop_
_entity.id
_entity.type
_entity.pdbx_description
1 polymer ?
#
loop_
_entity_poly.entity_id
_entity_poly.type
_entity_poly.pdbx_seq_one_letter_code
_entity_poly.pdbx_strand_id
1 'polypeptide(L)'
;MSHSYLIQGNRVFAAHTQGNYRCIAFLNGKRQTTGWVRQEALIPIPLTAANTTWQGTWIRQAGDAEIVIRKQGSGLYATASATLAVSRDNVRTGGAKGKLDLQRSVASFGEEGDRATVCRVNVRLLDDVLLADDGATDDANSSCGGMGVSLNGIYRRAAK
;
A
#
# COMPACT_ATOMS: atom_id res chain seq x y z
N MET A 1 15.23 23.95 -0.10
CA MET A 1 14.10 23.16 -0.64
C MET A 1 14.69 22.10 -1.57
N SER A 2 14.53 20.81 -1.29
CA SER A 2 14.98 19.75 -2.21
C SER A 2 13.91 19.54 -3.28
N HIS A 3 14.24 19.79 -4.54
CA HIS A 3 13.38 19.43 -5.65
C HIS A 3 13.52 17.93 -5.91
N SER A 4 12.41 17.20 -5.94
CA SER A 4 12.39 15.81 -6.39
C SER A 4 12.14 15.80 -7.90
N TYR A 5 12.96 15.08 -8.65
CA TYR A 5 12.80 14.93 -10.10
C TYR A 5 13.05 13.47 -10.49
N LEU A 6 12.47 13.08 -11.63
CA LEU A 6 12.72 11.78 -12.26
C LEU A 6 13.70 11.97 -13.41
N ILE A 7 14.61 11.00 -13.54
CA ILE A 7 15.46 10.86 -14.73
C ILE A 7 15.17 9.53 -15.42
N GLN A 8 15.59 9.42 -16.68
CA GLN A 8 15.44 8.18 -17.45
C GLN A 8 16.04 6.98 -16.68
N GLY A 9 15.30 5.87 -16.65
CA GLY A 9 15.68 4.66 -15.94
C GLY A 9 15.18 4.56 -14.49
N ASN A 10 14.60 5.62 -13.91
CA ASN A 10 13.93 5.51 -12.61
C ASN A 10 12.67 4.64 -12.70
N ARG A 11 12.52 3.70 -11.76
CA ARG A 11 11.31 2.89 -11.61
C ARG A 11 10.26 3.66 -10.82
N VAL A 12 9.03 3.66 -11.33
CA VAL A 12 7.88 4.32 -10.71
C VAL A 12 6.72 3.35 -10.63
N PHE A 13 5.81 3.59 -9.68
CA PHE A 13 4.50 2.97 -9.67
C PHE A 13 3.54 3.86 -10.44
N ALA A 14 2.92 3.33 -11.50
CA ALA A 14 1.93 4.06 -12.27
C ALA A 14 0.51 3.65 -11.84
N ALA A 15 -0.35 4.64 -11.61
CA ALA A 15 -1.74 4.48 -11.20
C ALA A 15 -2.68 5.09 -12.27
N HIS A 16 -3.63 5.92 -11.82
CA HIS A 16 -4.67 6.56 -12.63
C HIS A 16 -4.12 7.25 -13.89
N THR A 17 -4.92 7.21 -14.95
CA THR A 17 -4.66 7.92 -16.21
C THR A 17 -5.65 9.07 -16.36
N GLN A 18 -5.15 10.25 -16.74
CA GLN A 18 -5.95 11.43 -17.05
C GLN A 18 -5.44 12.04 -18.37
N GLY A 19 -6.22 11.85 -19.45
CA GLY A 19 -5.77 12.19 -20.80
C GLY A 19 -4.47 11.47 -21.15
N ASN A 20 -3.44 12.21 -21.58
CA ASN A 20 -2.12 11.67 -21.91
C ASN A 20 -1.16 11.59 -20.71
N TYR A 21 -1.66 11.80 -19.48
CA TYR A 21 -0.84 11.76 -18.28
C TYR A 21 -1.21 10.56 -17.41
N ARG A 22 -0.22 10.01 -16.70
CA ARG A 22 -0.42 9.01 -15.65
C ARG A 22 0.09 9.56 -14.33
N CYS A 23 -0.71 9.36 -13.29
CA CYS A 23 -0.28 9.60 -11.92
C CYS A 23 0.75 8.54 -11.57
N ILE A 24 1.91 8.98 -11.11
CA ILE A 24 2.99 8.11 -10.66
C ILE A 24 3.31 8.37 -9.21
N ALA A 25 3.86 7.36 -8.56
CA ALA A 25 4.54 7.46 -7.28
C ALA A 25 5.96 6.91 -7.44
N PHE A 26 6.93 7.60 -6.85
CA PHE A 26 8.29 7.08 -6.71
C PHE A 26 8.78 7.25 -5.29
N LEU A 27 9.73 6.38 -4.92
CA LEU A 27 10.32 6.34 -3.60
C LEU A 27 11.78 6.77 -3.68
N ASN A 28 12.19 7.66 -2.78
CA ASN A 28 13.58 7.97 -2.53
C ASN A 28 13.86 7.83 -1.02
N GLY A 29 14.50 6.73 -0.64
CA GLY A 29 14.64 6.35 0.77
C GLY A 29 13.27 6.11 1.42
N LYS A 30 12.95 6.91 2.44
CA LYS A 30 11.65 6.92 3.14
C LYS A 30 10.64 7.91 2.55
N ARG A 31 11.02 8.70 1.55
CA ARG A 31 10.13 9.72 0.97
C ARG A 31 9.39 9.14 -0.23
N GLN A 32 8.08 9.23 -0.19
CA GLN A 32 7.23 9.05 -1.36
C GLN A 32 6.99 10.41 -2.03
N THR A 33 7.03 10.46 -3.35
CA THR A 33 6.60 11.62 -4.14
C THR A 33 5.63 11.16 -5.21
N THR A 34 4.53 11.90 -5.37
CA THR A 34 3.50 11.66 -6.39
C THR A 34 3.45 12.81 -7.39
N GLY A 35 3.05 12.52 -8.62
CA GLY A 35 2.92 13.54 -9.66
C GLY A 35 2.38 12.97 -10.96
N TRP A 36 2.08 13.85 -11.90
CA TRP A 36 1.62 13.47 -13.24
C TRP A 36 2.78 13.51 -14.23
N VAL A 37 2.95 12.45 -15.00
CA VAL A 37 3.92 12.37 -16.09
C VAL A 37 3.25 11.95 -17.38
N ARG A 38 3.82 12.34 -18.51
CA ARG A 38 3.37 11.93 -19.84
C ARG A 38 3.43 10.41 -19.98
N GLN A 39 2.37 9.80 -20.51
CA GLN A 39 2.31 8.35 -20.68
C GLN A 39 3.43 7.85 -21.61
N GLU A 40 3.77 8.61 -22.65
CA GLU A 40 4.85 8.30 -23.59
C GLU A 40 6.25 8.27 -22.95
N ALA A 41 6.41 8.86 -21.75
CA ALA A 41 7.65 8.81 -20.99
C ALA A 41 7.79 7.52 -20.14
N LEU A 42 6.76 6.65 -20.13
CA LEU A 42 6.73 5.44 -19.33
C LEU A 42 6.85 4.20 -20.21
N ILE A 43 7.70 3.27 -19.79
CA ILE A 43 7.82 1.94 -20.38
C ILE A 43 7.29 0.93 -19.36
N PRO A 44 6.21 0.17 -19.67
CA PRO A 44 5.71 -0.87 -18.79
C PRO A 44 6.78 -1.94 -18.54
N ILE A 45 7.01 -2.26 -17.27
CA ILE A 45 7.88 -3.36 -16.86
C ILE A 45 6.99 -4.54 -16.47
N PRO A 46 7.21 -5.75 -17.00
CA PRO A 46 6.47 -6.94 -16.57
C PRO A 46 6.59 -7.14 -15.05
N LEU A 47 5.47 -7.39 -14.39
CA LEU A 47 5.47 -7.74 -12.98
C LEU A 47 5.95 -9.19 -12.85
N THR A 48 7.25 -9.38 -12.61
CA THR A 48 7.79 -10.69 -12.27
C THR A 48 7.24 -11.14 -10.92
N ALA A 49 7.03 -12.45 -10.76
CA ALA A 49 6.67 -13.01 -9.46
C ALA A 49 7.72 -12.58 -8.44
N ALA A 50 7.29 -12.03 -7.30
CA ALA A 50 8.22 -11.57 -6.29
C ALA A 50 9.06 -12.77 -5.79
N ASN A 51 10.38 -12.67 -5.93
CA ASN A 51 11.33 -13.60 -5.30
C ASN A 51 11.42 -13.41 -3.78
N THR A 52 10.62 -12.49 -3.24
CA THR A 52 10.65 -12.07 -1.85
C THR A 52 9.56 -12.78 -1.03
N THR A 53 9.89 -13.22 0.18
CA THR A 53 8.95 -13.83 1.12
C THR A 53 7.94 -12.80 1.62
N TRP A 54 6.64 -13.08 1.70
CA TRP A 54 5.64 -12.14 2.24
C TRP A 54 5.86 -11.70 3.70
N GLN A 55 6.52 -12.55 4.50
CA GLN A 55 6.73 -12.33 5.93
C GLN A 55 7.58 -11.10 6.23
N GLY A 56 7.24 -10.42 7.31
CA GLY A 56 7.97 -9.27 7.83
C GLY A 56 7.05 -8.16 8.31
N THR A 57 7.68 -7.10 8.77
CA THR A 57 7.02 -5.84 9.08
C THR A 57 7.18 -4.89 7.89
N TRP A 58 6.07 -4.32 7.44
CA TRP A 58 5.97 -3.44 6.29
C TRP A 58 5.49 -2.07 6.75
N ILE A 59 6.25 -1.02 6.46
CA ILE A 59 5.99 0.35 6.92
C ILE A 59 5.56 1.21 5.73
N ARG A 60 4.44 1.92 5.88
CA ARG A 60 3.93 2.85 4.86
C ARG A 60 4.93 3.97 4.63
N GLN A 61 5.18 4.32 3.37
CA GLN A 61 6.17 5.34 3.00
C GLN A 61 5.65 6.77 3.14
N ALA A 62 4.33 6.95 3.31
CA ALA A 62 3.71 8.24 3.59
C ALA A 62 2.64 8.05 4.67
N GLY A 63 2.68 8.84 5.75
CA GLY A 63 1.77 8.68 6.89
C GLY A 63 2.16 7.53 7.84
N ASP A 64 1.32 7.30 8.85
CA ASP A 64 1.59 6.34 9.92
C ASP A 64 0.70 5.09 9.77
N ALA A 65 1.28 4.05 9.16
CA ALA A 65 0.64 2.75 9.07
C ALA A 65 1.68 1.63 8.92
N GLU A 66 1.32 0.45 9.42
CA GLU A 66 2.14 -0.76 9.40
C GLU A 66 1.29 -1.98 9.02
N ILE A 67 1.90 -2.92 8.30
CA ILE A 67 1.37 -4.26 8.06
C ILE A 67 2.42 -5.28 8.52
N VAL A 68 2.03 -6.17 9.42
CA VAL A 68 2.87 -7.25 9.94
C VAL A 68 2.35 -8.58 9.41
N ILE A 69 3.18 -9.29 8.65
CA ILE A 69 2.86 -10.60 8.08
C ILE A 69 3.72 -11.67 8.75
N ARG A 70 3.08 -12.66 9.36
CA ARG A 70 3.73 -13.76 10.08
C ARG A 70 3.19 -15.12 9.64
N LYS A 71 3.96 -16.17 9.88
CA LYS A 71 3.47 -17.55 9.74
C LYS A 71 2.55 -17.85 10.91
N GLN A 72 1.40 -18.46 10.61
CA GLN A 72 0.48 -18.98 11.62
C GLN A 72 -0.07 -20.33 11.14
N GLY A 73 0.27 -21.40 11.85
CA GLY A 73 -0.01 -22.77 11.39
C GLY A 73 0.62 -23.05 10.02
N SER A 74 -0.19 -23.53 9.08
CA SER A 74 0.21 -23.83 7.70
C SER A 74 0.18 -22.60 6.77
N GLY A 75 -0.35 -21.46 7.21
CA GLY A 75 -0.54 -20.28 6.38
C GLY A 75 0.19 -19.03 6.87
N LEU A 76 -0.14 -17.90 6.24
CA LEU A 76 0.27 -16.58 6.69
C LEU A 76 -0.93 -15.84 7.29
N TYR A 77 -0.64 -15.00 8.27
CA TYR A 77 -1.59 -14.11 8.92
C TYR A 77 -1.03 -12.69 8.91
N ALA A 78 -1.88 -11.72 8.58
CA ALA A 78 -1.57 -10.31 8.58
C ALA A 78 -2.32 -9.59 9.70
N THR A 79 -1.63 -8.64 10.31
CA THR A 79 -2.24 -7.58 11.11
C THR A 79 -1.80 -6.25 10.51
N ALA A 80 -2.72 -5.32 10.37
CA ALA A 80 -2.47 -3.99 9.84
C ALA A 80 -3.07 -2.95 10.79
N SER A 81 -2.38 -1.81 10.89
CA SER A 81 -2.82 -0.67 11.69
C SER A 81 -2.45 0.63 10.99
N ALA A 82 -3.34 1.62 11.07
CA ALA A 82 -3.10 2.98 10.62
C ALA A 82 -3.52 3.98 11.70
N THR A 83 -2.79 5.09 11.76
CA THR A 83 -3.04 6.19 12.69
C THR A 83 -3.06 7.51 11.94
N LEU A 84 -4.07 8.33 12.20
CA LEU A 84 -4.15 9.72 11.77
C LEU A 84 -4.29 10.63 13.00
N ALA A 85 -3.25 11.39 13.30
CA ALA A 85 -3.29 12.43 14.32
C ALA A 85 -3.68 13.77 13.67
N VAL A 86 -4.93 14.20 13.88
CA VAL A 86 -5.44 15.50 13.40
C VAL A 86 -5.01 16.62 14.35
N SER A 87 -5.00 16.33 15.65
CA SER A 87 -4.44 17.17 16.71
C SER A 87 -3.95 16.29 17.86
N ARG A 88 -3.34 16.89 18.89
CA ARG A 88 -2.83 16.14 20.06
C ARG A 88 -3.89 15.23 20.70
N ASP A 89 -5.13 15.72 20.79
CA ASP A 89 -6.24 15.02 21.46
C ASP A 89 -7.23 14.40 20.47
N ASN A 90 -6.95 14.46 19.16
CA ASN A 90 -7.77 13.88 18.10
C ASN A 90 -6.92 12.94 17.25
N VAL A 91 -6.79 11.71 17.76
CA VAL A 91 -6.10 10.61 17.09
C VAL A 91 -7.15 9.59 16.64
N ARG A 92 -7.16 9.29 15.35
CA ARG A 92 -8.03 8.29 14.74
C ARG A 92 -7.18 7.09 14.37
N THR A 93 -7.71 5.90 14.61
CA THR A 93 -7.03 4.65 14.27
C THR A 93 -7.94 3.74 13.46
N GLY A 94 -7.32 2.79 12.78
CA GLY A 94 -7.97 1.79 11.95
C GLY A 94 -7.04 0.59 11.80
N GLY A 95 -7.58 -0.52 11.33
CA GLY A 95 -6.80 -1.74 11.21
C GLY A 95 -7.57 -2.89 10.60
N ALA A 96 -6.81 -3.91 10.25
CA ALA A 96 -7.31 -5.14 9.65
C ALA A 96 -6.52 -6.31 10.21
N LYS A 97 -7.15 -7.47 10.36
CA LYS A 97 -6.43 -8.70 10.70
C LYS A 97 -7.08 -9.90 10.04
N GLY A 98 -6.28 -10.86 9.62
CA GLY A 98 -6.81 -12.06 8.99
C GLY A 98 -5.76 -12.95 8.36
N LYS A 99 -6.18 -14.16 8.01
CA LYS A 99 -5.38 -15.08 7.19
C LYS A 99 -5.19 -14.45 5.80
N LEU A 100 -3.98 -14.55 5.25
CA LEU A 100 -3.75 -14.17 3.86
C LEU A 100 -4.32 -15.25 2.94
N ASP A 101 -5.23 -14.83 2.07
CA ASP A 101 -5.65 -15.57 0.89
C ASP A 101 -4.70 -15.23 -0.27
N LEU A 102 -3.77 -16.12 -0.58
CA LEU A 102 -2.65 -15.89 -1.50
C LEU A 102 -2.98 -16.36 -2.92
N GLN A 103 -2.76 -15.47 -3.90
CA GLN A 103 -2.86 -15.73 -5.33
C GLN A 103 -1.62 -15.17 -6.04
N ARG A 104 -0.55 -15.97 -6.09
CA ARG A 104 0.78 -15.58 -6.64
C ARG A 104 1.37 -14.37 -5.89
N SER A 105 1.46 -13.21 -6.56
CA SER A 105 1.96 -11.94 -6.01
C SER A 105 0.85 -11.05 -5.45
N VAL A 106 -0.40 -11.49 -5.49
CA VAL A 106 -1.56 -10.79 -4.91
C VAL A 106 -2.07 -11.59 -3.72
N ALA A 107 -2.54 -10.91 -2.69
CA ALA A 107 -3.25 -11.52 -1.58
C ALA A 107 -4.36 -10.61 -1.06
N SER A 108 -5.26 -11.17 -0.26
CA SER A 108 -6.17 -10.36 0.56
C SER A 108 -6.22 -10.88 1.99
N PHE A 109 -6.52 -10.01 2.94
CA PHE A 109 -6.77 -10.37 4.34
C PHE A 109 -7.78 -9.40 4.95
N GLY A 110 -8.40 -9.78 6.06
CA GLY A 110 -9.42 -9.00 6.73
C GLY A 110 -10.47 -9.89 7.37
N GLU A 111 -11.59 -9.30 7.72
CA GLU A 111 -12.71 -9.98 8.36
C GLU A 111 -13.49 -10.85 7.36
N GLU A 112 -14.13 -11.89 7.88
CA GLU A 112 -15.05 -12.73 7.12
C GLU A 112 -16.42 -12.05 7.04
N GLY A 113 -17.05 -12.09 5.86
CA GLY A 113 -18.37 -11.50 5.62
C GLY A 113 -18.46 -10.84 4.25
N ASP A 114 -19.51 -10.06 4.01
CA ASP A 114 -19.72 -9.36 2.75
C ASP A 114 -18.62 -8.33 2.51
N ARG A 115 -17.90 -8.48 1.39
CA ARG A 115 -16.80 -7.61 0.99
C ARG A 115 -17.18 -6.13 0.90
N ALA A 116 -18.46 -5.82 0.68
CA ALA A 116 -18.94 -4.44 0.63
C ALA A 116 -19.04 -3.80 2.02
N THR A 117 -19.09 -4.59 3.09
CA THR A 117 -19.36 -4.10 4.46
C THR A 117 -18.26 -4.45 5.45
N VAL A 118 -17.47 -5.49 5.21
CA VAL A 118 -16.38 -5.90 6.10
C VAL A 118 -15.06 -5.28 5.69
N CYS A 119 -14.19 -5.06 6.67
CA CYS A 119 -12.82 -4.63 6.42
C CYS A 119 -12.07 -5.70 5.63
N ARG A 120 -11.61 -5.34 4.43
CA ARG A 120 -10.74 -6.16 3.59
C ARG A 120 -9.63 -5.32 2.98
N VAL A 121 -8.41 -5.83 3.07
CA VAL A 121 -7.22 -5.22 2.48
C VAL A 121 -6.71 -6.14 1.39
N ASN A 122 -6.62 -5.62 0.17
CA ASN A 122 -5.93 -6.24 -0.94
C ASN A 122 -4.47 -5.79 -0.91
N VAL A 123 -3.57 -6.73 -1.13
CA VAL A 123 -2.14 -6.45 -1.19
C VAL A 123 -1.50 -7.07 -2.42
N ARG A 124 -0.50 -6.37 -2.98
CA ARG A 124 0.33 -6.89 -4.06
C ARG A 124 1.80 -6.73 -3.69
N LEU A 125 2.53 -7.83 -3.70
CA LEU A 125 3.96 -7.87 -3.45
C LEU A 125 4.72 -7.71 -4.77
N LEU A 126 5.55 -6.67 -4.84
CA LEU A 126 6.41 -6.33 -5.98
C LEU A 126 7.84 -6.13 -5.48
N ASP A 127 8.71 -7.10 -5.73
CA ASP A 127 10.09 -7.11 -5.20
C ASP A 127 10.12 -6.89 -3.67
N ASP A 128 10.59 -5.72 -3.22
CA ASP A 128 10.71 -5.30 -1.82
C ASP A 128 9.62 -4.31 -1.38
N VAL A 129 8.55 -4.18 -2.18
CA VAL A 129 7.44 -3.26 -1.96
C VAL A 129 6.12 -4.03 -1.84
N LEU A 130 5.32 -3.64 -0.85
CA LEU A 130 3.94 -4.11 -0.68
C LEU A 130 2.99 -2.95 -0.99
N LEU A 131 2.19 -3.10 -2.04
CA LEU A 131 1.10 -2.18 -2.33
C LEU A 131 -0.13 -2.66 -1.57
N ALA A 132 -0.78 -1.78 -0.81
CA ALA A 132 -2.01 -2.09 -0.08
C ALA A 132 -3.15 -1.21 -0.56
N ASP A 133 -4.35 -1.80 -0.61
CA ASP A 133 -5.61 -1.17 -1.00
C ASP A 133 -6.73 -1.70 -0.10
N ASP A 134 -7.28 -0.83 0.75
CA ASP A 134 -8.43 -1.09 1.62
C ASP A 134 -9.75 -0.52 1.08
N GLY A 135 -9.76 -0.03 -0.15
CA GLY A 135 -10.94 0.49 -0.83
C GLY A 135 -11.34 1.92 -0.45
N ALA A 136 -10.57 2.61 0.41
CA ALA A 136 -10.79 4.03 0.64
C ALA A 136 -10.60 4.84 -0.66
N THR A 137 -11.46 5.82 -0.89
CA THR A 137 -11.33 6.80 -1.98
C THR A 137 -11.46 8.21 -1.42
N ASP A 138 -11.22 9.24 -2.23
CA ASP A 138 -11.27 10.63 -1.77
C ASP A 138 -12.66 11.00 -1.20
N ASP A 139 -13.72 10.34 -1.67
CA ASP A 139 -15.11 10.59 -1.25
C ASP A 139 -15.68 9.50 -0.31
N ALA A 140 -14.91 8.43 -0.01
CA ALA A 140 -15.40 7.31 0.78
C ALA A 140 -14.35 6.75 1.76
N ASN A 141 -14.77 6.56 3.01
CA ASN A 141 -13.95 5.86 4.00
C ASN A 141 -13.93 4.36 3.71
N SER A 142 -12.83 3.73 4.10
CA SER A 142 -12.69 2.27 4.07
C SER A 142 -13.42 1.65 5.27
N SER A 143 -13.91 0.42 5.14
CA SER A 143 -14.47 -0.36 6.28
C SER A 143 -13.39 -0.78 7.29
N CYS A 144 -12.10 -0.63 6.96
CA CYS A 144 -10.97 -0.87 7.84
C CYS A 144 -10.58 0.33 8.74
N GLY A 145 -11.24 1.47 8.57
CA GLY A 145 -10.94 2.69 9.32
C GLY A 145 -12.09 3.68 9.38
N GLY A 146 -12.00 4.61 10.32
CA GLY A 146 -12.93 5.76 10.36
C GLY A 146 -12.54 6.87 9.38
N MET A 147 -13.19 8.02 9.53
CA MET A 147 -12.97 9.19 8.69
C MET A 147 -11.49 9.60 8.57
N GLY A 148 -10.93 9.47 7.36
CA GLY A 148 -9.56 9.83 7.03
C GLY A 148 -8.49 8.80 7.39
N VAL A 149 -8.88 7.63 7.94
CA VAL A 149 -7.94 6.53 8.22
C VAL A 149 -8.03 5.51 7.11
N SER A 150 -6.90 5.20 6.48
CA SER A 150 -6.82 4.19 5.42
C SER A 150 -5.49 3.45 5.48
N LEU A 151 -5.53 2.18 5.08
CA LEU A 151 -4.38 1.31 4.87
C LEU A 151 -3.86 1.37 3.42
N ASN A 152 -4.46 2.18 2.55
CA ASN A 152 -3.99 2.38 1.17
C ASN A 152 -2.55 2.87 1.17
N GLY A 153 -1.70 2.32 0.32
CA GLY A 153 -0.43 2.96 0.01
C GLY A 153 0.70 2.02 -0.36
N ILE A 154 1.89 2.60 -0.36
CA ILE A 154 3.13 1.92 -0.71
C ILE A 154 3.89 1.65 0.58
N TYR A 155 4.20 0.39 0.83
CA TYR A 155 4.90 -0.06 2.01
C TYR A 155 6.25 -0.66 1.62
N ARG A 156 7.27 -0.42 2.45
CA ARG A 156 8.56 -1.12 2.35
C ARG A 156 8.79 -1.95 3.58
N ARG A 157 9.51 -3.05 3.41
CA ARG A 157 9.93 -3.87 4.55
C ARG A 157 10.80 -3.04 5.49
N ALA A 158 10.53 -3.13 6.79
CA ALA A 158 11.42 -2.60 7.81
C ALA A 158 12.81 -3.25 7.67
N ALA A 159 13.86 -2.44 7.77
CA ALA A 159 15.20 -2.99 7.91
C ALA A 159 15.27 -3.86 9.17
N LYS A 160 15.99 -4.98 9.09
CA LYS A 160 16.32 -5.78 10.27
C LYS A 160 17.28 -5.02 11.18
#